data_AF-A0AA97GC78-F1
#
_entry.id   AF-A0AA97GC78-F1
#
_cell.length_a   1.000
_cell.length_b   1.000
_cell.length_c   1.000
_cell.angle_alpha   90.00
_cell.angle_beta   90.00
_cell.angle_gamma   90.00
#
_symmetry.space_group_name_H-M   'P 1'
#
loop_
_entity.id
_entity.type
_entity.pdbx_description
1 polymer ?
#
loop_
_entity_poly.entity_id
_entity_poly.type
_entity_poly.pdbx_seq_one_letter_code
_entity_poly.pdbx_strand_id
1 'polypeptide(L)'
;MKVIPTDSLYKWTALSGVTIFITSIYFFVSRIFAYKDNLAAYEEEINFIYSITMWGAVIGFFVALAGFCLWYQKLQKYIDIEQAARAEEQKANAEITKLKLEKEKSIE
;
A
#
# COMPACT_ATOMS: atom_id res chain seq x y z
N MET A 1 10.81 -18.59 10.61
CA MET A 1 9.66 -18.30 9.75
C MET A 1 10.10 -18.44 8.30
N LYS A 2 9.57 -19.41 7.54
CA LYS A 2 9.96 -19.61 6.13
C LYS A 2 9.29 -18.49 5.33
N VAL A 3 10.04 -17.50 4.87
CA VAL A 3 9.54 -16.43 3.99
C VAL A 3 8.94 -17.13 2.77
N ILE A 4 7.61 -17.15 2.67
CA ILE A 4 6.97 -17.69 1.48
C ILE A 4 7.26 -16.63 0.41
N PRO A 5 7.92 -16.99 -0.71
CA PRO A 5 8.42 -16.01 -1.69
C PRO A 5 7.30 -15.19 -2.37
N THR A 6 6.03 -15.51 -2.09
CA THR A 6 4.84 -14.80 -2.57
C THR A 6 4.51 -13.50 -1.82
N ASP A 7 5.13 -13.21 -0.67
CA ASP A 7 4.91 -11.95 0.06
C ASP A 7 5.30 -10.73 -0.80
N SER A 8 6.48 -10.78 -1.40
CA SER A 8 6.95 -9.70 -2.28
C SER A 8 6.04 -9.53 -3.49
N LEU A 9 5.50 -10.62 -4.05
CA LEU A 9 4.70 -10.59 -5.27
C LEU A 9 3.44 -9.72 -5.12
N TYR A 10 2.66 -9.88 -4.04
CA TYR A 10 1.42 -9.11 -3.87
C TYR A 10 1.68 -7.61 -3.67
N LYS A 11 2.76 -7.27 -2.95
CA LYS A 11 3.22 -5.88 -2.76
C LYS A 11 3.64 -5.27 -4.09
N TRP A 12 4.39 -6.01 -4.91
CA TRP A 12 4.80 -5.56 -6.24
C TRP A 12 3.61 -5.40 -7.20
N THR A 13 2.61 -6.28 -7.15
CA THR A 13 1.37 -6.14 -7.93
C THR A 13 0.57 -4.92 -7.50
N ALA A 14 0.45 -4.66 -6.19
CA ALA A 14 -0.21 -3.44 -5.71
C ALA A 14 0.52 -2.19 -6.19
N LEU A 15 1.86 -2.18 -6.06
CA LEU A 15 2.71 -1.06 -6.44
C LEU A 15 2.69 -0.79 -7.96
N SER A 16 2.66 -1.84 -8.79
CA SER A 16 2.58 -1.68 -10.23
C SER A 16 1.24 -1.07 -10.65
N GLY A 17 0.13 -1.48 -10.02
CA GLY A 17 -1.18 -0.85 -10.23
C GLY A 17 -1.20 0.64 -9.87
N VAL A 18 -0.65 0.99 -8.70
CA VAL A 18 -0.51 2.40 -8.27
C VAL A 18 0.37 3.19 -9.25
N THR A 19 1.47 2.59 -9.72
CA THR A 19 2.38 3.22 -10.66
C THR A 19 1.70 3.52 -11.99
N ILE A 20 0.94 2.55 -12.54
CA ILE A 20 0.16 2.74 -13.76
C ILE A 20 -0.86 3.86 -13.57
N PHE A 21 -1.62 3.83 -12.48
CA PHE A 21 -2.62 4.85 -12.16
C PHE A 21 -2.02 6.26 -12.11
N ILE A 22 -0.94 6.46 -11.35
CA ILE A 22 -0.28 7.76 -11.23
C ILE A 22 0.31 8.20 -12.57
N THR A 23 0.95 7.28 -13.31
CA THR A 23 1.59 7.61 -14.60
C THR A 23 0.55 8.02 -15.64
N SER A 24 -0.61 7.35 -15.68
CA SER A 24 -1.71 7.71 -16.58
C SER A 24 -2.25 9.11 -16.30
N ILE A 25 -2.42 9.48 -15.03
CA ILE A 25 -2.87 10.82 -14.63
C ILE A 25 -1.80 11.86 -14.95
N TYR A 26 -0.55 11.58 -14.60
CA TYR A 26 0.57 12.49 -14.86
C TYR A 26 0.72 12.80 -16.35
N PHE A 27 0.65 11.77 -17.20
CA PHE A 27 0.73 11.95 -18.66
C PHE A 27 -0.38 12.85 -19.20
N PHE A 28 -1.61 12.66 -18.72
CA PHE A 28 -2.75 13.49 -19.11
C PHE A 28 -2.58 14.95 -18.74
N VAL A 29 -2.24 15.22 -17.47
CA VAL A 29 -2.03 16.58 -16.96
C VAL A 29 -0.90 17.28 -17.73
N SER A 30 0.20 16.56 -17.98
CA SER A 30 1.33 17.07 -18.76
C SER A 30 0.90 17.49 -20.18
N ARG A 31 0.07 16.68 -20.84
CA ARG A 31 -0.44 16.98 -22.20
C ARG A 31 -1.44 18.12 -22.22
N ILE A 32 -2.37 18.18 -21.27
CA ILE A 32 -3.28 19.32 -21.15
C ILE A 32 -2.51 20.63 -20.96
N PHE A 33 -1.48 20.63 -20.12
CA PHE A 33 -0.68 21.83 -19.91
C PHE A 33 0.08 22.26 -21.16
N ALA A 34 0.58 21.30 -21.95
CA ALA A 34 1.25 21.57 -23.22
C ALA A 34 0.31 22.18 -24.28
N TYR A 35 -0.97 21.81 -24.26
CA TYR A 35 -1.97 22.28 -25.23
C TYR A 35 -2.81 23.47 -24.76
N LYS A 36 -2.53 24.03 -23.57
CA LYS A 36 -3.36 25.05 -22.93
C LYS A 36 -3.65 26.26 -23.83
N ASP A 37 -2.68 26.65 -24.66
CA ASP A 37 -2.76 27.87 -25.47
C ASP A 37 -3.57 27.68 -26.75
N ASN A 38 -3.78 26.45 -27.22
CA ASN A 38 -4.48 26.12 -28.46
C ASN A 38 -5.36 24.86 -28.32
N LEU A 39 -6.15 24.77 -27.25
CA LEU A 39 -6.97 23.58 -26.94
C LEU A 39 -7.87 23.13 -28.10
N ALA A 40 -8.48 24.07 -28.82
CA ALA A 40 -9.37 23.78 -29.95
C ALA A 40 -8.65 23.14 -31.16
N ALA A 41 -7.35 23.39 -31.33
CA ALA A 41 -6.57 22.79 -32.42
C ALA A 41 -6.22 21.31 -32.14
N TYR A 42 -6.26 20.89 -30.88
CA TYR A 42 -5.83 19.57 -30.41
C TYR A 42 -6.98 18.77 -29.78
N GLU A 43 -8.24 19.12 -30.07
CA GLU A 43 -9.40 18.48 -29.45
C GLU A 43 -9.43 16.95 -29.66
N GLU A 44 -9.15 16.47 -30.88
CA GLU A 44 -9.09 15.03 -31.16
C GLU A 44 -7.95 14.33 -30.41
N GLU A 45 -6.77 14.95 -30.34
CA GLU A 45 -5.63 14.42 -29.58
C GLU A 45 -5.97 14.34 -28.09
N ILE A 46 -6.59 15.39 -27.53
CA ILE A 46 -6.99 15.44 -26.13
C ILE A 46 -8.02 14.36 -25.83
N ASN A 47 -9.03 14.17 -26.69
CA ASN A 47 -10.04 13.12 -26.54
C ASN A 47 -9.42 11.72 -26.59
N PHE A 48 -8.47 11.48 -27.50
CA PHE A 48 -7.74 10.23 -27.57
C PHE A 48 -6.91 9.96 -26.30
N ILE A 49 -6.15 10.96 -25.84
CA ILE A 49 -5.34 10.86 -24.62
C ILE A 49 -6.25 10.64 -23.40
N TYR A 50 -7.38 11.35 -23.31
CA TYR A 50 -8.37 11.18 -22.25
C TYR A 50 -8.88 9.74 -22.18
N SER A 51 -9.23 9.14 -23.33
CA SER A 51 -9.66 7.75 -23.41
C SER A 51 -8.59 6.78 -22.88
N ILE A 52 -7.34 6.92 -23.35
CA ILE A 52 -6.22 6.10 -22.88
C ILE A 52 -5.99 6.28 -21.38
N THR A 53 -6.02 7.52 -20.89
CA THR A 53 -5.84 7.82 -19.46
C THR A 53 -6.94 7.21 -18.62
N MET A 54 -8.20 7.27 -19.07
CA MET A 54 -9.32 6.65 -18.35
C MET A 54 -9.12 5.15 -18.21
N TRP A 55 -8.80 4.46 -19.32
CA TRP A 55 -8.54 3.02 -19.28
C TRP A 55 -7.33 2.67 -18.43
N GLY A 56 -6.23 3.41 -18.56
CA GLY A 56 -5.03 3.22 -17.75
C GLY A 56 -5.29 3.43 -16.26
N ALA A 57 -6.05 4.47 -15.89
CA ALA A 57 -6.41 4.74 -14.51
C ALA A 57 -7.33 3.64 -13.95
N VAL A 58 -8.35 3.22 -14.70
CA VAL A 58 -9.27 2.13 -14.29
C VAL A 58 -8.48 0.85 -14.05
N ILE A 59 -7.65 0.43 -15.03
CA ILE A 59 -6.85 -0.79 -14.93
C ILE A 59 -5.87 -0.70 -13.75
N GLY A 60 -5.13 0.41 -13.64
CA GLY A 60 -4.17 0.63 -12.56
C GLY A 60 -4.83 0.57 -11.18
N PHE A 61 -6.00 1.18 -11.02
CA PHE A 61 -6.78 1.15 -9.79
C PHE A 61 -7.23 -0.27 -9.42
N PHE A 62 -7.79 -1.04 -10.36
CA PHE A 62 -8.23 -2.40 -10.08
C PHE A 62 -7.05 -3.35 -9.79
N VAL A 63 -5.93 -3.20 -10.49
CA VAL A 63 -4.71 -3.97 -10.21
C VAL A 63 -4.16 -3.63 -8.82
N ALA A 64 -4.14 -2.35 -8.45
CA ALA A 64 -3.73 -1.92 -7.12
C ALA A 64 -4.61 -2.55 -6.04
N LEU A 65 -5.93 -2.44 -6.18
CA LEU A 65 -6.89 -3.05 -5.24
C LEU A 65 -6.72 -4.56 -5.15
N ALA A 66 -6.58 -5.26 -6.27
CA ALA A 66 -6.37 -6.71 -6.28
C ALA A 66 -5.07 -7.08 -5.54
N GLY A 67 -3.98 -6.34 -5.78
CA GLY A 67 -2.71 -6.52 -5.08
C GLY A 67 -2.86 -6.31 -3.56
N PHE A 68 -3.51 -5.22 -3.13
CA PHE A 68 -3.76 -4.95 -1.71
C PHE A 68 -4.67 -5.99 -1.06
N CYS A 69 -5.74 -6.42 -1.73
CA CYS A 69 -6.65 -7.45 -1.23
C CYS A 69 -5.92 -8.78 -1.02
N LEU A 70 -5.13 -9.21 -2.00
CA LEU A 70 -4.36 -10.46 -1.89
C LEU A 70 -3.30 -10.36 -0.79
N TRP A 71 -2.59 -9.23 -0.71
CA TRP A 71 -1.61 -8.99 0.33
C TRP A 71 -2.23 -9.04 1.72
N TYR A 72 -3.38 -8.39 1.91
CA TYR A 72 -4.06 -8.36 3.20
C TYR A 72 -4.56 -9.74 3.63
N GLN A 73 -5.28 -10.43 2.74
CA GLN A 73 -5.89 -11.72 3.04
C GLN A 73 -4.86 -12.81 3.30
N LYS A 74 -3.76 -12.84 2.53
CA LYS A 74 -2.79 -13.93 2.58
C LYS A 74 -1.66 -13.71 3.55
N LEU A 75 -1.36 -12.46 3.89
CA LEU A 75 -0.17 -12.15 4.69
C LEU A 75 -0.48 -11.25 5.88
N GLN A 76 -1.01 -10.05 5.64
CA GLN A 76 -1.12 -9.03 6.69
C GLN A 76 -1.93 -9.53 7.88
N LYS A 77 -3.06 -10.21 7.62
CA LYS A 77 -3.90 -10.80 8.66
C LYS A 77 -3.12 -11.72 9.62
N TYR A 78 -2.20 -12.53 9.10
CA TYR A 78 -1.43 -13.46 9.93
C TYR A 78 -0.35 -12.75 10.74
N ILE A 79 0.30 -11.75 10.12
CA ILE A 79 1.29 -10.91 10.79
C ILE A 79 0.65 -10.13 11.93
N ASP A 80 -0.54 -9.56 11.73
CA ASP A 80 -1.25 -8.78 12.74
C ASP A 80 -1.59 -9.63 13.98
N ILE A 81 -2.01 -10.88 13.77
CA ILE A 81 -2.29 -11.82 14.87
C ILE A 81 -1.01 -12.12 15.66
N GLU A 82 0.10 -12.39 14.97
CA GLU A 82 1.37 -12.69 15.65
C GLU A 82 1.90 -11.47 16.42
N GLN A 83 1.78 -10.27 15.86
CA GLN A 83 2.18 -9.04 16.53
C GLN A 83 1.32 -8.76 17.77
N ALA A 84 0.02 -9.04 17.72
CA ALA A 84 -0.87 -8.92 18.88
C ALA A 84 -0.43 -9.87 20.01
N ALA A 85 -0.16 -11.14 19.69
CA ALA A 85 0.33 -12.11 20.67
C ALA A 85 1.67 -11.68 21.31
N ARG A 86 2.63 -11.21 20.50
CA ARG A 86 3.91 -10.71 21.01
C ARG A 86 3.75 -9.46 21.89
N ALA A 87 2.80 -8.59 21.58
CA ALA A 87 2.52 -7.41 22.39
C ALA A 87 1.93 -7.78 23.76
N GLU A 88 1.09 -8.82 23.83
CA GLU A 88 0.57 -9.35 25.10
C GLU A 88 1.67 -9.96 25.95
N GLU A 89 2.55 -10.78 25.36
CA GLU A 89 3.72 -11.34 26.06
C GLU A 89 4.64 -10.26 26.62
N GLN A 90 4.89 -9.20 25.84
CA GLN A 90 5.72 -8.07 26.29
C GLN A 90 5.09 -7.33 27.46
N LYS A 91 3.76 -7.13 27.47
CA LYS A 91 3.05 -6.51 28.60
C LYS A 91 3.16 -7.37 29.85
N ALA A 92 2.92 -8.67 29.75
CA ALA A 92 3.04 -9.60 30.88
C ALA A 92 4.47 -9.62 31.44
N ASN A 93 5.49 -9.66 30.57
CA ASN A 93 6.89 -9.63 31.00
C ASN A 93 7.27 -8.30 31.66
N ALA A 94 6.75 -7.18 31.18
CA ALA A 94 6.97 -5.87 31.80
C ALA A 94 6.34 -5.79 33.20
N GLU A 95 5.15 -6.37 33.39
CA GLU A 95 4.48 -6.44 34.68
C GLU A 95 5.24 -7.33 35.68
N ILE A 96 5.64 -8.53 35.26
CA ILE A 96 6.47 -9.44 36.07
C ILE A 96 7.78 -8.74 36.49
N THR A 97 8.38 -7.97 35.59
CA THR A 97 9.61 -7.21 35.88
C THR A 97 9.37 -6.14 36.94
N LYS A 98 8.25 -5.41 36.88
CA LYS A 98 7.88 -4.42 37.91
C LYS A 98 7.65 -5.06 39.27
N LEU A 99 6.91 -6.18 39.32
CA LEU A 99 6.64 -6.90 40.57
C LEU A 99 7.92 -7.43 41.22
N LYS A 100 8.89 -7.90 40.40
CA LYS A 100 10.21 -8.32 40.90
C LYS A 100 10.96 -7.16 41.54
N LEU A 101 10.98 -5.99 40.90
CA LEU A 101 11.61 -4.78 41.43
C LEU A 101 10.96 -4.27 42.71
N GLU A 102 9.62 -4.32 42.80
CA GLU A 102 8.89 -3.96 44.03
C GLU A 102 9.20 -4.91 45.18
N LYS A 103 9.30 -6.22 44.89
CA LYS A 103 9.66 -7.22 45.89
C LYS A 103 11.10 -7.03 46.37
N GLU A 104 12.06 -6.78 45.49
CA GLU A 104 13.45 -6.48 45.87
C GLU A 104 13.53 -5.25 46.78
N LYS A 105 12.83 -4.17 46.43
CA LYS A 105 12.76 -2.95 47.28
C LYS A 105 12.08 -3.16 48.64
N SER A 106 11.23 -4.17 48.78
CA SER A 106 10.58 -4.49 50.06
C SER A 106 11.45 -5.33 51.00
N ILE A 107 12.57 -5.88 50.50
CA ILE A 107 13.49 -6.75 51.24
C ILE A 107 14.73 -5.97 51.70
N GLU A 108 15.10 -4.87 51.02
CA GLU A 108 16.05 -3.85 51.51
C GLU A 108 15.42 -2.91 52.56
#